data_AF-D3YXU4-F1
#
_entry.id   AF-D3YXU4-F1
#
_cell.length_a   1.000
_cell.length_b   1.000
_cell.length_c   1.000
_cell.angle_alpha   90.00
_cell.angle_beta   90.00
_cell.angle_gamma   90.00
#
_symmetry.space_group_name_H-M   'P 1'
#
loop_
_entity.id
_entity.type
_entity.pdbx_description
1 polymer ?
#
loop_
_entity_poly.entity_id
_entity_poly.type
_entity_poly.pdbx_seq_one_letter_code
_entity_poly.pdbx_strand_id
1 'polypeptide(L)'
;MLSTWEWNDESNYDKLNKLKTRNTNLKTLLSVGGWKFGEKRFSEIASNTERRTAFVRSVAPFLRSYGFDGLDLAWLYPRLRDKQYFSTLIKELNAEFTKEVQPGREKLLL
;
A
#
# COMPACT_ATOMS: atom_id res chain seq x y z
N MET A 1 9.61 1.33 5.88
CA MET A 1 8.67 0.18 5.86
C MET A 1 7.28 0.73 6.15
N LEU A 2 6.23 0.04 5.70
CA LEU A 2 4.84 0.42 6.01
C LEU A 2 4.53 0.15 7.50
N SER A 3 3.80 1.07 8.13
CA SER A 3 3.36 0.96 9.52
C SER A 3 2.00 1.65 9.71
N THR A 4 1.37 1.42 10.85
CA THR A 4 0.16 2.15 11.29
C THR A 4 0.45 3.62 11.56
N TRP A 5 -0.60 4.43 11.55
CA TRP A 5 -0.54 5.85 11.88
C TRP A 5 -1.09 6.11 13.28
N GLU A 6 -2.27 5.57 13.59
CA GLU A 6 -2.91 5.69 14.90
C GLU A 6 -2.63 4.45 15.76
N TRP A 7 -2.62 4.64 17.07
CA TRP A 7 -2.37 3.58 18.06
C TRP A 7 -3.43 2.45 18.04
N ASN A 8 -4.61 2.71 17.46
CA ASN A 8 -5.73 1.77 17.39
C ASN A 8 -6.12 1.37 15.95
N ASP A 9 -5.26 1.64 14.97
CA ASP A 9 -5.52 1.30 13.57
C ASP A 9 -5.80 -0.19 13.38
N GLU A 10 -5.05 -1.07 14.05
CA GLU A 10 -5.26 -2.52 13.97
C GLU A 10 -6.69 -2.93 14.37
N SER A 11 -7.22 -2.34 15.46
CA SER A 11 -8.60 -2.56 15.89
C SER A 11 -9.63 -2.06 14.86
N ASN A 12 -9.31 -0.97 14.16
CA ASN A 12 -10.19 -0.42 13.13
C ASN A 12 -10.12 -1.22 11.83
N TYR A 13 -8.95 -1.77 11.48
CA TYR A 13 -8.78 -2.69 10.37
C TYR A 13 -9.63 -3.95 10.58
N ASP A 14 -9.61 -4.52 11.79
CA ASP A 14 -10.46 -5.66 12.14
C ASP A 14 -11.95 -5.35 11.97
N LYS A 15 -12.41 -4.19 12.46
CA LYS A 15 -13.82 -3.76 12.32
C LYS A 15 -14.21 -3.60 10.86
N LEU A 16 -13.36 -2.98 10.05
CA LEU A 16 -13.60 -2.77 8.62
C LEU A 16 -13.66 -4.12 7.88
N ASN A 17 -12.66 -4.97 8.09
CA ASN A 17 -12.54 -6.24 7.36
C ASN A 17 -13.56 -7.27 7.82
N LYS A 18 -14.08 -7.16 9.05
CA LYS A 18 -15.24 -7.95 9.52
C LYS A 18 -16.50 -7.70 8.68
N LEU A 19 -16.63 -6.54 8.02
CA LEU A 19 -17.76 -6.27 7.10
C LEU A 19 -17.77 -7.23 5.90
N LYS A 20 -16.61 -7.79 5.52
CA LYS A 20 -16.51 -8.79 4.44
C LYS A 20 -17.24 -10.10 4.76
N THR A 21 -17.50 -10.39 6.04
CA THR A 21 -18.33 -11.55 6.44
C THR A 21 -19.81 -11.36 6.10
N ARG A 22 -20.26 -10.11 5.95
CA ARG A 22 -21.63 -9.74 5.57
C ARG A 22 -21.78 -9.55 4.07
N ASN A 23 -20.70 -9.17 3.39
CA ASN A 23 -20.64 -9.07 1.93
C ASN A 23 -19.29 -9.59 1.46
N THR A 24 -19.26 -10.85 1.01
CA THR A 24 -18.02 -11.53 0.57
C THR A 24 -17.42 -10.95 -0.71
N ASN A 25 -18.19 -10.13 -1.44
CA ASN A 25 -17.70 -9.43 -2.63
C ASN A 25 -17.07 -8.07 -2.29
N LEU A 26 -17.19 -7.59 -1.05
CA LEU A 26 -16.57 -6.34 -0.60
C LEU A 26 -15.04 -6.47 -0.65
N LYS A 27 -14.39 -5.51 -1.31
CA LYS A 27 -12.94 -5.34 -1.29
C LYS A 27 -12.57 -4.11 -0.49
N THR A 28 -11.49 -4.22 0.27
CA THR A 28 -11.00 -3.20 1.20
C THR A 28 -9.56 -2.86 0.83
N LEU A 29 -9.26 -1.58 0.69
CA LEU A 29 -7.93 -1.09 0.36
C LEU A 29 -7.41 -0.21 1.49
N LEU A 30 -6.10 -0.30 1.76
CA LEU A 30 -5.42 0.61 2.68
C LEU A 30 -4.77 1.73 1.88
N SER A 31 -5.16 2.97 2.16
CA SER A 31 -4.52 4.14 1.57
C SER A 31 -3.28 4.54 2.37
N VAL A 32 -2.14 4.71 1.69
CA VAL A 32 -0.90 5.22 2.28
C VAL A 32 -0.59 6.60 1.76
N GLY A 33 -0.34 7.55 2.66
CA GLY A 33 -0.02 8.94 2.32
C GLY A 33 -1.03 9.93 2.87
N GLY A 34 -1.64 10.70 1.97
CA GLY A 34 -2.55 11.78 2.31
C GLY A 34 -1.84 13.11 2.61
N TRP A 35 -2.64 14.17 2.75
CA TRP A 35 -2.14 15.54 2.89
C TRP A 35 -1.16 15.72 4.05
N LYS A 36 -1.47 15.14 5.23
CA LYS A 36 -0.65 15.26 6.44
C LYS A 36 0.69 14.50 6.35
N PHE A 37 0.79 13.48 5.49
CA PHE A 37 2.04 12.74 5.30
C PHE A 37 3.10 13.60 4.60
N GLY A 38 2.64 14.52 3.74
CA GLY A 38 3.47 15.46 3.01
C GLY A 38 4.20 14.84 1.81
N GLU A 39 4.50 15.68 0.82
CA GLU A 39 5.15 15.28 -0.44
C GLU A 39 6.61 14.79 -0.27
N LYS A 40 7.36 15.35 0.69
CA LYS A 40 8.82 15.17 0.80
C LYS A 40 9.19 13.73 1.14
N ARG A 41 8.44 13.10 2.05
CA ARG A 41 8.70 11.73 2.48
C ARG A 41 8.54 10.73 1.34
N PHE A 42 7.50 10.88 0.52
CA PHE A 42 7.36 10.04 -0.67
C PHE A 42 8.47 10.28 -1.70
N SER A 43 8.84 11.54 -1.93
CA SER A 43 9.95 11.88 -2.83
C SER A 43 11.24 11.18 -2.39
N GLU A 44 11.60 11.23 -1.10
CA GLU A 44 12.80 10.55 -0.56
C GLU A 44 12.75 9.02 -0.62
N ILE A 45 11.58 8.42 -0.40
CA ILE A 45 11.41 6.97 -0.51
C ILE A 45 11.51 6.54 -1.97
N ALA A 46 10.77 7.21 -2.86
CA ALA A 46 10.66 6.81 -4.25
C ALA A 46 11.93 7.08 -5.06
N SER A 47 12.69 8.14 -4.74
CA SER A 47 13.92 8.50 -5.46
C SER A 47 15.12 7.60 -5.12
N ASN A 48 15.09 6.92 -3.97
CA ASN A 48 16.17 6.04 -3.52
C ASN A 48 15.80 4.56 -3.73
N THR A 49 16.58 3.83 -4.51
CA THR A 49 16.28 2.43 -4.88
C THR A 49 16.16 1.50 -3.68
N GLU A 50 17.03 1.64 -2.68
CA GLU A 50 16.99 0.79 -1.48
C GLU A 50 15.74 1.05 -0.64
N ARG A 51 15.45 2.33 -0.35
CA ARG A 51 14.25 2.74 0.40
C ARG A 51 12.97 2.36 -0.32
N ARG A 52 12.92 2.57 -1.63
CA ARG A 52 11.77 2.18 -2.48
C ARG A 52 11.55 0.68 -2.45
N THR A 53 12.61 -0.11 -2.64
CA THR A 53 12.54 -1.57 -2.60
C THR A 53 12.07 -2.07 -1.23
N ALA A 54 12.61 -1.51 -0.14
CA ALA A 54 12.21 -1.85 1.22
C ALA A 54 10.74 -1.50 1.49
N PHE A 55 10.25 -0.36 0.97
CA PHE A 55 8.85 -0.01 1.03
C PHE A 55 7.98 -1.02 0.25
N VAL A 56 8.27 -1.25 -1.03
CA VAL A 56 7.53 -2.18 -1.92
C VAL A 56 7.41 -3.57 -1.28
N ARG A 57 8.52 -4.14 -0.81
CA ARG A 57 8.55 -5.46 -0.16
C ARG A 57 7.79 -5.52 1.15
N SER A 58 7.62 -4.40 1.85
CA SER A 58 6.87 -4.36 3.11
C SER A 58 5.35 -4.32 2.92
N VAL A 59 4.87 -3.92 1.74
CA VAL A 59 3.42 -3.69 1.51
C VAL A 59 2.62 -4.98 1.53
N ALA A 60 2.97 -5.96 0.69
CA ALA A 60 2.15 -7.16 0.56
C ALA A 60 2.01 -7.94 1.89
N PRO A 61 3.09 -8.19 2.66
CA PRO A 61 2.97 -8.83 3.97
C PRO A 61 2.05 -8.04 4.91
N PHE A 62 2.19 -6.71 4.97
CA PHE A 62 1.36 -5.86 5.84
C PHE A 62 -0.13 -5.96 5.47
N LEU A 63 -0.46 -5.83 4.18
CA LEU A 63 -1.84 -5.93 3.71
C LEU A 63 -2.45 -7.30 4.02
N ARG A 64 -1.70 -8.38 3.81
CA ARG A 64 -2.15 -9.74 4.13
C ARG A 64 -2.35 -9.95 5.63
N SER A 65 -1.43 -9.45 6.46
CA SER A 65 -1.51 -9.55 7.92
C SER A 65 -2.79 -8.92 8.48
N TYR A 66 -3.24 -7.81 7.90
CA TYR A 66 -4.47 -7.12 8.33
C TYR A 66 -5.70 -7.45 7.49
N GLY A 67 -5.59 -8.34 6.49
CA GLY A 67 -6.71 -8.78 5.68
C GLY A 67 -7.22 -7.76 4.66
N PHE A 68 -6.37 -6.84 4.19
CA PHE A 68 -6.69 -5.93 3.08
C PHE A 68 -6.55 -6.63 1.72
N ASP A 69 -7.33 -6.15 0.75
CA ASP A 69 -7.39 -6.65 -0.61
C ASP A 69 -6.56 -5.80 -1.59
N GLY A 70 -5.99 -4.67 -1.15
CA GLY A 70 -5.11 -3.84 -1.96
C GLY A 70 -4.56 -2.60 -1.28
N LEU A 71 -3.75 -1.85 -2.02
CA LEU A 71 -3.15 -0.57 -1.62
C LEU A 71 -3.75 0.56 -2.45
N ASP A 72 -4.02 1.70 -1.83
CA ASP A 72 -4.22 2.98 -2.51
C ASP A 72 -3.02 3.91 -2.26
N LEU A 73 -2.47 4.52 -3.31
CA LEU A 73 -1.30 5.40 -3.22
C LEU A 73 -1.71 6.88 -3.22
N ALA A 74 -1.89 7.44 -2.02
CA ALA A 74 -2.24 8.85 -1.83
C ALA A 74 -0.99 9.76 -1.73
N TRP A 75 -0.12 9.74 -2.74
CA TRP A 75 0.96 10.75 -2.83
C TRP A 75 0.38 12.06 -3.37
N LEU A 76 0.18 13.03 -2.48
CA LEU A 76 -0.42 14.34 -2.78
C LEU A 76 0.60 15.48 -2.61
N TYR A 77 1.33 15.90 -3.63
CA TYR A 77 1.41 15.36 -4.99
C TYR A 77 2.87 15.21 -5.45
N PRO A 78 3.20 14.28 -6.36
CA PRO A 78 4.52 14.23 -6.98
C PRO A 78 4.77 15.50 -7.81
N ARG A 79 5.96 16.09 -7.69
CA ARG A 79 6.40 17.22 -8.52
C ARG A 79 7.03 16.73 -9.81
N LEU A 80 7.42 17.65 -10.70
CA LEU A 80 8.03 17.29 -12.00
C LEU A 80 9.23 16.34 -11.86
N ARG A 81 10.11 16.58 -10.89
CA ARG A 81 11.26 15.71 -10.60
C ARG A 81 10.88 14.31 -10.12
N ASP A 82 9.69 14.17 -9.55
CA ASP A 82 9.20 12.93 -8.95
C ASP A 82 8.43 12.05 -9.94
N LYS A 83 8.06 12.59 -11.12
CA LYS A 83 7.22 11.91 -12.12
C LYS A 83 7.73 10.51 -12.47
N GLN A 84 9.03 10.37 -12.71
CA GLN A 84 9.63 9.08 -13.06
C GLN A 84 9.70 8.15 -11.85
N TYR A 85 10.01 8.68 -10.65
CA TYR A 85 10.03 7.90 -9.42
C TYR A 85 8.66 7.37 -9.04
N PHE A 86 7.61 8.17 -9.22
CA PHE A 86 6.22 7.74 -9.04
C PHE A 86 5.85 6.60 -10.00
N SER A 87 6.20 6.74 -11.29
CA SER A 87 5.97 5.70 -12.30
C SER A 87 6.71 4.40 -11.96
N THR A 88 7.97 4.50 -11.52
CA THR A 88 8.76 3.34 -11.09
C THR A 88 8.16 2.68 -9.85
N LEU A 89 7.74 3.46 -8.85
CA LEU A 89 7.10 2.94 -7.64
C LEU A 89 5.85 2.13 -7.97
N ILE A 90 4.95 2.65 -8.82
CA ILE A 90 3.74 1.93 -9.24
C ILE A 90 4.09 0.63 -9.98
N LYS A 91 5.07 0.67 -10.89
CA LYS A 91 5.51 -0.52 -11.64
C LYS A 91 6.07 -1.59 -10.71
N GLU A 92 6.91 -1.21 -9.75
CA GLU A 92 7.49 -2.13 -8.77
C GLU A 92 6.44 -2.72 -7.83
N LEU A 93 5.48 -1.93 -7.34
CA LEU A 93 4.35 -2.42 -6.54
C LEU A 93 3.50 -3.43 -7.31
N ASN A 94 3.09 -3.10 -8.54
CA ASN A 94 2.29 -4.00 -9.37
C ASN A 94 3.05 -5.30 -9.71
N ALA A 95 4.35 -5.21 -9.96
CA ALA A 95 5.20 -6.37 -10.18
C ALA A 95 5.28 -7.25 -8.92
N GLU A 96 5.42 -6.64 -7.73
CA GLU A 96 5.47 -7.37 -6.47
C GLU A 96 4.13 -8.05 -6.16
N PHE A 97 3.00 -7.36 -6.37
CA PHE A 97 1.67 -7.95 -6.20
C PHE A 97 1.41 -9.09 -7.19
N THR A 98 1.97 -9.01 -8.39
CA THR A 98 1.90 -10.11 -9.37
C THR A 98 2.73 -11.32 -8.92
N LYS A 99 3.89 -11.10 -8.30
CA LYS A 99 4.76 -12.17 -7.76
C LYS A 99 4.21 -12.83 -6.51
N GLU A 100 3.47 -12.10 -5.68
CA GLU A 100 2.92 -12.63 -4.42
C GLU A 100 1.74 -13.60 -4.62
N VAL A 101 1.13 -13.63 -5.82
CA VAL A 101 -0.01 -14.52 -6.11
C VAL A 101 0.37 -15.97 -5.86
N GLN A 102 -0.45 -16.65 -5.05
CA GLN A 102 -0.34 -18.06 -4.73
C GLN A 102 -1.68 -18.77 -5.00
N PRO A 103 -1.70 -20.09 -5.20
CA PRO A 103 -2.95 -20.85 -5.33
C PRO A 103 -3.90 -20.54 -4.16
N GLY A 104 -5.14 -20.17 -4.48
CA GLY A 104 -6.16 -19.82 -3.49
C GLY A 104 -6.08 -18.39 -2.94
N ARG A 105 -5.20 -17.53 -3.45
CA ARG A 105 -5.14 -16.10 -3.09
C ARG A 105 -5.29 -15.22 -4.32
N GLU A 106 -6.29 -14.34 -4.31
CA GLU A 106 -6.45 -13.29 -5.32
C GLU A 106 -5.30 -12.30 -5.24
N LYS A 107 -4.88 -11.78 -6.40
CA LYS A 107 -3.87 -10.72 -6.49
C LYS A 107 -4.33 -9.46 -5.74
N LEU A 108 -3.43 -8.84 -4.99
CA LEU A 108 -3.67 -7.53 -4.36
C LEU A 108 -3.96 -6.45 -5.41
N LEU A 109 -4.92 -5.59 -5.12
CA LEU A 109 -5.30 -4.45 -5.94
C LEU A 109 -4.32 -3.27 -5.73
N LEU A 110 -4.07 -2.51 -6.79
CA LEU A 110 -3.31 -1.26 -6.79
C LEU A 110 -4.03 -0.22 -7.64
#